data_AF-R4UMT7-F1
#
_entry.id   AF-R4UMT7-F1
#
_cell.length_a   1.000
_cell.length_b   1.000
_cell.length_c   1.000
_cell.angle_alpha   90.00
_cell.angle_beta   90.00
_cell.angle_gamma   90.00
#
_symmetry.space_group_name_H-M   'P 1'
#
loop_
_entity.id
_entity.type
_entity.pdbx_description
1 polymer ?
#
loop_
_entity_poly.entity_id
_entity_poly.type
_entity_poly.pdbx_seq_one_letter_code
_entity_poly.pdbx_strand_id
1 'polypeptide(L)'
;MHVRMQRLNHKPLTYKIEVSSDKAVDAYVRVFLAPKHNHLGEEMDMNDRRHLFVEMDRFPYHVQVGKTVIERNSHDSSIVAPTPDSYRTFWKKVTDAVEGKTQYYIDRSHNYCGFPKNLLLPKGQKGGMAFTFYVIITPYVKQDEHDFEPYDYKSFSYCGVGHGRKYPDDKPLGFPFDRQIRSKDFNTPNMFFKDVYIFHKKLDEVSTTTH
;
A
#
# COMPACT_ATOMS: atom_id res chain seq x y z
N MET A 1 30.41 -5.55 15.72
CA MET A 1 30.19 -4.09 15.72
C MET A 1 28.80 -3.80 15.20
N HIS A 2 28.00 -2.98 15.89
CA HIS A 2 26.68 -2.56 15.43
C HIS A 2 26.62 -1.03 15.43
N VAL A 3 25.96 -0.44 14.42
CA VAL A 3 25.71 1.01 14.34
C VAL A 3 24.23 1.27 14.56
N ARG A 4 23.90 2.25 15.40
CA ARG A 4 22.53 2.67 15.66
C ARG A 4 22.13 3.76 14.67
N MET A 5 21.03 3.56 13.95
CA MET A 5 20.48 4.53 13.00
C MET A 5 19.04 4.87 13.36
N GLN A 6 18.69 6.15 13.31
CA GLN A 6 17.30 6.59 13.43
C GLN A 6 16.57 6.39 12.09
N ARG A 7 15.37 5.81 12.13
CA ARG A 7 14.56 5.54 10.94
C ARG A 7 13.15 6.09 11.16
N LEU A 8 12.58 6.70 10.13
CA LEU A 8 11.16 7.05 10.12
C LEU A 8 10.32 5.78 10.29
N ASN A 9 9.21 5.89 10.98
CA ASN A 9 8.22 4.82 11.10
C ASN A 9 6.82 5.42 11.29
N HIS A 10 5.79 4.60 11.20
CA HIS A 10 4.42 4.98 11.45
C HIS A 10 3.71 3.98 12.37
N LYS A 11 2.64 4.43 13.04
CA LYS A 11 1.76 3.51 13.77
C LYS A 11 1.02 2.60 12.78
N PRO A 12 0.72 1.34 13.12
CA PRO A 12 -0.16 0.51 12.29
C PRO A 12 -1.46 1.25 12.02
N LEU A 13 -1.93 1.18 10.77
CA LEU A 13 -3.19 1.77 10.36
C LEU A 13 -4.02 0.73 9.60
N THR A 14 -5.33 0.88 9.74
CA THR A 14 -6.35 0.14 9.01
C THR A 14 -7.32 1.16 8.42
N TYR A 15 -7.63 1.05 7.14
CA TYR A 15 -8.67 1.86 6.51
C TYR A 15 -9.90 1.02 6.20
N LYS A 16 -11.05 1.70 6.23
CA LYS A 16 -12.36 1.13 5.94
C LYS A 16 -12.94 1.85 4.74
N ILE A 17 -13.30 1.09 3.71
CA ILE A 17 -13.93 1.59 2.49
C ILE A 17 -15.35 1.07 2.46
N GLU A 18 -16.32 1.96 2.56
CA GLU A 18 -17.73 1.62 2.39
C GLU A 18 -18.09 1.74 0.92
N VAL A 19 -18.53 0.63 0.32
CA VAL A 19 -18.95 0.56 -1.08
C VAL A 19 -20.36 0.00 -1.16
N SER A 20 -21.16 0.54 -2.07
CA SER A 20 -22.48 0.00 -2.42
C SER A 20 -22.45 -0.47 -3.87
N SER A 21 -22.99 -1.67 -4.14
CA SER A 21 -23.07 -2.23 -5.48
C SER A 21 -24.43 -2.84 -5.76
N ASP A 22 -24.95 -2.63 -6.97
CA ASP A 22 -26.21 -3.25 -7.43
C ASP A 22 -26.05 -4.72 -7.83
N LYS A 23 -24.80 -5.20 -7.93
CA LYS A 23 -24.45 -6.58 -8.31
C LYS A 23 -23.27 -7.10 -7.52
N ALA A 24 -23.23 -8.42 -7.30
CA ALA A 24 -22.02 -9.08 -6.82
C ALA A 24 -20.97 -9.05 -7.94
N VAL A 25 -19.77 -8.56 -7.65
CA VAL A 25 -18.73 -8.35 -8.66
C VAL A 25 -17.34 -8.40 -8.05
N ASP A 26 -16.43 -9.06 -8.74
CA ASP A 26 -15.01 -8.95 -8.43
C ASP A 26 -14.51 -7.58 -8.86
N ALA A 27 -13.87 -6.89 -7.92
CA ALA A 27 -13.40 -5.53 -8.10
C ALA A 27 -11.91 -5.43 -7.77
N TYR A 28 -11.30 -4.38 -8.29
CA TYR A 28 -9.93 -4.02 -8.03
C TYR A 28 -9.91 -2.69 -7.30
N VAL A 29 -9.44 -2.70 -6.06
CA VAL A 29 -9.34 -1.50 -5.21
C VAL A 29 -7.93 -0.93 -5.37
N ARG A 30 -7.84 0.37 -5.66
CA ARG A 30 -6.57 1.11 -5.73
C ARG A 30 -6.62 2.29 -4.77
N VAL A 31 -5.57 2.42 -3.97
CA VAL A 31 -5.47 3.41 -2.90
C VAL A 31 -4.24 4.26 -3.13
N PHE A 32 -4.43 5.58 -3.13
CA PHE A 32 -3.37 6.56 -3.34
C PHE A 32 -3.38 7.64 -2.26
N LEU A 33 -2.26 8.34 -2.15
CA LEU A 33 -2.09 9.47 -1.25
C LEU A 33 -1.31 10.60 -1.96
N ALA A 34 -1.77 11.84 -1.83
CA ALA A 34 -1.05 13.02 -2.32
C ALA A 34 -1.11 14.16 -1.30
N PRO A 35 -0.10 15.04 -1.22
CA PRO A 35 -0.18 16.26 -0.43
C PRO A 35 -1.31 17.15 -0.98
N LYS A 36 -2.15 17.73 -0.11
CA LYS A 36 -3.28 18.56 -0.56
C LYS A 36 -2.82 19.90 -1.15
N HIS A 37 -1.85 20.52 -0.48
CA HIS A 37 -1.38 21.88 -0.78
C HIS A 37 0.05 21.88 -1.34
N ASN A 38 0.38 22.90 -2.14
CA ASN A 38 1.74 23.16 -2.60
C ASN A 38 2.62 23.77 -1.48
N HIS A 39 3.87 24.13 -1.80
CA HIS A 39 4.81 24.72 -0.84
C HIS A 39 4.43 26.14 -0.38
N LEU A 40 3.53 26.82 -1.09
CA LEU A 40 2.97 28.13 -0.73
C LEU A 40 1.68 28.01 0.10
N GLY A 41 1.18 26.79 0.32
CA GLY A 41 -0.05 26.52 1.08
C GLY A 41 -1.33 26.57 0.24
N GLU A 42 -1.22 26.66 -1.09
CA GLU A 42 -2.36 26.74 -1.99
C GLU A 42 -2.84 25.33 -2.40
N GLU A 43 -4.15 25.16 -2.59
CA GLU A 43 -4.70 23.91 -3.10
C GLU A 43 -4.35 23.75 -4.59
N MET A 44 -3.79 22.59 -4.94
CA MET A 44 -3.37 22.29 -6.30
C MET A 44 -4.53 21.74 -7.14
N ASP A 45 -4.59 22.13 -8.41
CA ASP A 45 -5.49 21.49 -9.37
C ASP A 45 -5.18 19.98 -9.50
N MET A 46 -6.21 19.18 -9.79
CA MET A 46 -6.08 17.73 -9.87
C MET A 46 -5.10 17.28 -10.96
N ASN A 47 -5.02 17.99 -12.08
CA ASN A 47 -4.07 17.65 -13.14
C ASN A 47 -2.63 17.87 -12.72
N ASP A 48 -2.35 18.94 -11.97
CA ASP A 48 -1.00 19.22 -11.47
C ASP A 48 -0.62 18.22 -10.37
N ARG A 49 -1.59 17.92 -9.49
CA ARG A 49 -1.42 17.01 -8.36
C ARG A 49 -1.34 15.54 -8.78
N ARG A 50 -1.73 15.16 -10.01
CA ARG A 50 -1.71 13.78 -10.52
C ARG A 50 -0.34 13.11 -10.35
N HIS A 51 0.74 13.88 -10.51
CA HIS A 51 2.11 13.41 -10.38
C HIS A 51 2.58 13.21 -8.93
N LEU A 52 1.81 13.71 -7.97
CA LEU A 52 2.10 13.65 -6.54
C LEU A 52 1.32 12.53 -5.84
N PHE A 53 0.38 11.88 -6.52
CA PHE A 53 -0.31 10.70 -6.00
C PHE A 53 0.63 9.50 -6.04
N VAL A 54 0.98 9.03 -4.85
CA VAL A 54 1.74 7.78 -4.66
C VAL A 54 0.78 6.65 -4.32
N GLU A 55 1.00 5.48 -4.92
CA GLU A 55 0.24 4.28 -4.64
C GLU A 55 0.58 3.79 -3.22
N MET A 56 -0.45 3.54 -2.40
CA MET A 56 -0.30 2.99 -1.05
C MET A 56 -0.72 1.52 -0.97
N ASP A 57 -1.66 1.10 -1.80
CA ASP A 57 -2.09 -0.29 -1.88
C ASP A 57 -2.92 -0.51 -3.15
N ARG A 58 -2.95 -1.76 -3.57
CA ARG A 58 -3.78 -2.24 -4.66
C ARG A 58 -4.07 -3.73 -4.46
N PHE A 59 -5.35 -4.10 -4.49
CA PHE A 59 -5.76 -5.49 -4.23
C PHE A 59 -7.11 -5.83 -4.87
N PRO A 60 -7.33 -7.09 -5.26
CA PRO A 60 -8.65 -7.56 -5.67
C PRO A 60 -9.56 -7.76 -4.45
N TYR A 61 -10.86 -7.59 -4.64
CA TYR A 61 -11.86 -7.79 -3.60
C TYR A 61 -13.21 -8.19 -4.22
N HIS A 62 -13.88 -9.18 -3.63
CA HIS A 62 -15.23 -9.58 -4.06
C HIS A 62 -16.29 -8.72 -3.36
N VAL A 63 -16.94 -7.82 -4.10
CA VAL A 63 -17.97 -6.92 -3.58
C VAL A 63 -19.33 -7.59 -3.69
N GLN A 64 -20.10 -7.60 -2.60
CA GLN A 64 -21.45 -8.17 -2.55
C GLN A 64 -22.51 -7.17 -3.02
N VAL A 65 -23.69 -7.67 -3.39
CA VAL A 65 -24.87 -6.82 -3.62
C VAL A 65 -25.20 -6.05 -2.35
N GLY A 66 -25.52 -4.76 -2.48
CA GLY A 66 -25.81 -3.86 -1.37
C GLY A 66 -24.54 -3.25 -0.78
N LYS A 67 -24.56 -2.98 0.53
CA LYS A 67 -23.46 -2.32 1.24
C LYS A 67 -22.40 -3.34 1.68
N THR A 68 -21.15 -3.07 1.32
CA THR A 68 -19.98 -3.82 1.75
C THR A 68 -19.00 -2.88 2.44
N VAL A 69 -18.45 -3.28 3.59
CA VAL A 69 -17.36 -2.56 4.27
C VAL A 69 -16.07 -3.35 4.08
N ILE A 70 -15.14 -2.79 3.31
CA ILE A 70 -13.82 -3.36 3.06
C ILE A 70 -12.88 -2.85 4.15
N GLU A 71 -12.35 -3.74 4.98
CA GLU A 71 -11.36 -3.42 5.99
C GLU A 71 -9.97 -3.91 5.57
N ARG A 72 -8.98 -3.02 5.58
CA ARG A 72 -7.64 -3.33 5.04
C ARG A 72 -6.52 -2.76 5.91
N ASN A 73 -5.63 -3.64 6.37
CA ASN A 73 -4.48 -3.28 7.19
C ASN A 73 -3.29 -2.85 6.30
N SER A 74 -2.60 -1.79 6.71
CA SER A 74 -1.38 -1.32 6.04
C SER A 74 -0.25 -2.36 5.87
N HIS A 75 -0.20 -3.40 6.70
CA HIS A 75 0.80 -4.48 6.60
C HIS A 75 0.52 -5.48 5.48
N ASP A 76 -0.71 -5.47 4.97
CA ASP A 76 -1.11 -6.33 3.86
C ASP A 76 -0.94 -5.64 2.51
N SER A 77 -0.51 -4.38 2.51
CA SER A 77 -0.31 -3.59 1.31
C SER A 77 0.55 -4.31 0.27
N SER A 78 0.11 -4.26 -0.98
CA SER A 78 0.80 -4.86 -2.12
C SER A 78 2.00 -4.06 -2.62
N ILE A 79 2.37 -2.96 -1.96
CA ILE A 79 3.62 -2.25 -2.25
C ILE A 79 4.71 -2.54 -1.23
N VAL A 80 4.38 -2.98 -0.02
CA VAL A 80 5.36 -3.11 1.07
C VAL A 80 6.00 -4.49 1.09
N ALA A 81 7.32 -4.51 1.21
CA ALA A 81 8.07 -5.74 1.47
C ALA A 81 8.07 -6.07 2.97
N PRO A 82 8.15 -7.36 3.34
CA PRO A 82 8.51 -7.77 4.69
C PRO A 82 9.87 -7.20 5.10
N THR A 83 10.10 -7.05 6.41
CA THR A 83 11.46 -6.77 6.90
C THR A 83 12.31 -8.03 6.74
N PRO A 84 13.47 -7.96 6.06
CA PRO A 84 14.35 -9.12 5.93
C PRO A 84 14.95 -9.51 7.29
N ASP A 85 15.20 -10.80 7.48
CA ASP A 85 15.95 -11.29 8.63
C ASP A 85 17.33 -10.65 8.70
N SER A 86 17.79 -10.36 9.91
CA SER A 86 19.21 -10.04 10.11
C SER A 86 20.06 -11.26 9.75
N TYR A 87 21.29 -11.04 9.29
CA TYR A 87 22.24 -12.14 9.01
C TYR A 87 22.35 -13.12 10.18
N ARG A 88 22.41 -12.61 11.42
CA ARG A 88 22.49 -13.45 12.63
C ARG A 88 21.24 -14.33 12.80
N THR A 89 20.05 -13.77 12.58
CA THR A 89 18.78 -14.51 12.65
C THR A 89 18.73 -15.57 11.55
N PHE A 90 19.05 -15.18 10.32
CA PHE A 90 19.10 -16.09 9.17
C PHE A 90 20.08 -17.24 9.41
N TRP A 91 21.32 -16.93 9.80
CA TRP A 91 22.35 -17.93 10.07
C TRP A 91 21.93 -18.92 11.16
N LYS A 92 21.31 -18.43 12.23
CA LYS A 92 20.76 -19.28 13.30
C LYS A 92 19.68 -20.23 12.76
N LYS A 93 18.72 -19.72 11.99
CA LYS A 93 17.64 -20.54 11.39
C LYS A 93 18.21 -21.66 10.51
N VAL A 94 19.21 -21.35 9.68
CA VAL A 94 19.86 -22.34 8.82
C VAL A 94 20.64 -23.38 9.65
N THR A 95 21.41 -22.93 10.64
CA THR A 95 22.22 -23.83 11.48
C THR A 95 21.32 -24.78 12.29
N ASP A 96 20.27 -24.25 12.94
CA ASP A 96 19.31 -25.05 13.72
C ASP A 96 18.62 -26.09 12.83
N ALA A 97 18.39 -25.80 11.54
CA ALA A 97 17.79 -26.72 10.60
C ALA A 97 18.76 -27.82 10.13
N VAL A 98 20.02 -27.47 9.86
CA VAL A 98 21.07 -28.45 9.53
C VAL A 98 21.31 -29.43 10.69
N GLU A 99 21.22 -28.95 11.93
CA GLU A 99 21.34 -29.76 13.14
C GLU A 99 20.07 -30.56 13.48
N GLY A 100 19.02 -30.48 12.67
CA GLY A 100 17.76 -31.20 12.88
C GLY A 100 16.90 -30.69 14.03
N LYS A 101 17.19 -29.50 14.58
CA LYS A 101 16.43 -28.90 15.70
C LYS A 101 15.13 -28.25 15.24
N THR A 102 15.10 -27.73 14.01
CA THR A 102 13.94 -27.07 13.42
C THR A 102 13.82 -27.37 11.93
N GLN A 103 12.65 -27.16 11.35
CA GLN A 103 12.48 -27.16 9.89
C GLN A 103 12.66 -25.74 9.36
N TYR A 104 13.42 -25.59 8.27
CA TYR A 104 13.59 -24.31 7.58
C TYR A 104 12.82 -24.32 6.27
N TYR A 105 11.83 -23.43 6.17
CA TYR A 105 11.01 -23.24 4.98
C TYR A 105 11.49 -22.00 4.21
N ILE A 106 11.72 -22.17 2.91
CA ILE A 106 12.03 -21.06 2.01
C ILE A 106 10.71 -20.54 1.46
N ASP A 107 10.31 -19.36 1.93
CA ASP A 107 9.18 -18.64 1.36
C ASP A 107 9.63 -17.90 0.10
N ARG A 108 9.20 -18.41 -1.06
CA ARG A 108 9.52 -17.82 -2.37
C ARG A 108 8.79 -16.50 -2.62
N SER A 109 7.76 -16.17 -1.82
CA SER A 109 7.04 -14.90 -1.88
C SER A 109 7.78 -13.75 -1.18
N HIS A 110 8.71 -14.10 -0.29
CA HIS A 110 9.56 -13.19 0.47
C HIS A 110 10.84 -12.84 -0.30
N ASN A 111 10.66 -12.25 -1.48
CA ASN A 111 11.76 -11.65 -2.22
C ASN A 111 12.07 -10.23 -1.69
N TYR A 112 13.34 -9.81 -1.77
CA TYR A 112 13.82 -8.53 -1.22
C TYR A 112 13.35 -7.28 -1.99
N CYS A 113 12.51 -7.44 -3.00
CA CYS A 113 11.94 -6.31 -3.72
C CYS A 113 10.70 -5.80 -2.99
N GLY A 114 10.58 -4.49 -2.83
CA GLY A 114 9.36 -3.81 -2.38
C GLY A 114 9.67 -2.60 -1.53
N PHE A 115 8.64 -1.80 -1.26
CA PHE A 115 8.79 -0.57 -0.53
C PHE A 115 8.99 -0.85 0.97
N PRO A 116 9.91 -0.17 1.67
CA PRO A 116 10.10 -0.38 3.09
C PRO A 116 8.82 -0.03 3.86
N LYS A 117 8.27 -1.00 4.60
CA LYS A 117 7.04 -0.84 5.40
C LYS A 117 7.05 0.42 6.28
N ASN A 118 8.20 0.75 6.89
CA ASN A 118 8.33 1.90 7.77
C ASN A 118 8.20 3.27 7.06
N LEU A 119 8.21 3.28 5.72
CA LEU A 119 8.10 4.49 4.90
C LEU A 119 6.76 4.61 4.18
N LEU A 120 5.80 3.70 4.41
CA LEU A 120 4.50 3.68 3.73
C LEU A 120 3.78 5.03 3.78
N LEU A 121 3.90 5.76 4.89
CA LEU A 121 3.41 7.12 5.02
C LEU A 121 4.55 8.14 4.88
N PRO A 122 4.29 9.27 4.19
CA PRO A 122 5.21 10.40 4.22
C PRO A 122 5.34 10.93 5.65
N LYS A 123 6.46 11.60 5.94
CA LYS A 123 6.79 12.09 7.29
C LYS A 123 5.70 12.99 7.90
N GLY A 124 5.05 13.82 7.07
CA GLY A 124 4.14 14.87 7.54
C GLY A 124 4.85 15.97 8.33
N GLN A 125 4.09 16.73 9.10
CA GLN A 125 4.58 17.83 9.94
C GLN A 125 4.09 17.69 11.38
N LYS A 126 4.76 18.36 12.33
CA LYS A 126 4.35 18.31 13.75
C LYS A 126 2.93 18.85 13.96
N GLY A 127 2.58 19.94 13.29
CA GLY A 127 1.23 20.53 13.33
C GLY A 127 0.17 19.77 12.53
N GLY A 128 0.54 18.64 11.92
CA GLY A 128 -0.28 17.95 10.93
C GLY A 128 -0.06 18.53 9.53
N MET A 129 0.07 17.65 8.56
CA MET A 129 0.12 18.01 7.15
C MET A 129 -1.07 17.37 6.44
N ALA A 130 -1.80 18.16 5.66
CA ALA A 130 -2.98 17.70 4.94
C ALA A 130 -2.57 16.90 3.68
N PHE A 131 -3.15 15.71 3.55
CA PHE A 131 -3.04 14.85 2.39
C PHE A 131 -4.45 14.49 1.91
N THR A 132 -4.59 14.19 0.63
CA THR A 132 -5.79 13.62 0.05
C THR A 132 -5.58 12.12 -0.08
N PHE A 133 -6.33 11.35 0.71
CA PHE A 133 -6.48 9.90 0.58
C PHE A 133 -7.49 9.60 -0.51
N TYR A 134 -7.08 8.90 -1.55
CA TYR A 134 -7.89 8.62 -2.71
C TYR A 134 -8.09 7.12 -2.88
N VAL A 135 -9.33 6.73 -3.19
CA VAL A 135 -9.69 5.36 -3.52
C VAL A 135 -10.43 5.35 -4.83
N ILE A 136 -10.10 4.40 -5.70
CA ILE A 136 -10.89 4.05 -6.86
C ILE A 136 -11.12 2.54 -6.91
N ILE A 137 -12.36 2.15 -7.19
CA ILE A 137 -12.75 0.77 -7.35
C ILE A 137 -13.12 0.55 -8.82
N THR A 138 -12.47 -0.39 -9.50
CA THR A 138 -12.82 -0.75 -10.88
C THR A 138 -13.28 -2.21 -10.95
N PRO A 139 -14.02 -2.63 -11.98
CA PRO A 139 -14.20 -4.04 -12.25
C PRO A 139 -12.84 -4.74 -12.34
N TYR A 140 -12.75 -5.92 -11.74
CA TYR A 140 -11.59 -6.79 -11.87
C TYR A 140 -11.61 -7.46 -13.25
N VAL A 141 -10.45 -7.51 -13.92
CA VAL A 141 -10.29 -8.17 -15.21
C VAL A 141 -9.15 -9.19 -15.08
N LYS A 142 -9.51 -10.47 -15.14
CA LYS A 142 -8.56 -11.59 -15.05
C LYS A 142 -7.46 -11.46 -16.11
N GLN A 143 -6.21 -11.49 -15.68
CA GLN A 143 -5.01 -11.44 -16.52
C GLN A 143 -4.33 -12.80 -16.65
N ASP A 144 -4.36 -13.60 -15.58
CA ASP A 144 -3.77 -14.93 -15.48
C ASP A 144 -4.73 -15.90 -14.76
N GLU A 145 -4.57 -17.20 -14.99
CA GLU A 145 -5.34 -18.22 -14.25
C GLU A 145 -5.06 -18.22 -12.76
N HIS A 146 -3.84 -17.81 -12.38
CA HIS A 146 -3.34 -17.86 -11.02
C HIS A 146 -3.41 -16.49 -10.32
N ASP A 147 -4.12 -15.49 -10.85
CA ASP A 147 -4.13 -14.13 -10.28
C ASP A 147 -4.58 -14.02 -8.81
N PHE A 148 -5.28 -15.05 -8.31
CA PHE A 148 -5.73 -15.13 -6.91
C PHE A 148 -4.88 -16.07 -6.05
N GLU A 149 -3.87 -16.70 -6.65
CA GLU A 149 -2.90 -17.51 -5.92
C GLU A 149 -1.80 -16.62 -5.33
N PRO A 150 -1.15 -17.06 -4.23
CA PRO A 150 0.01 -16.36 -3.69
C PRO A 150 1.05 -16.09 -4.79
N TYR A 151 1.43 -14.83 -4.93
CA TYR A 151 2.50 -14.42 -5.84
C TYR A 151 3.87 -14.73 -5.27
N ASP A 152 4.87 -14.85 -6.15
CA ASP A 152 6.29 -14.86 -5.78
C ASP A 152 6.73 -13.52 -5.17
N TYR A 153 5.91 -12.47 -5.26
CA TYR A 153 6.16 -11.19 -4.61
C TYR A 153 4.91 -10.70 -3.91
N LYS A 154 4.99 -10.52 -2.58
CA LYS A 154 3.94 -9.82 -1.82
C LYS A 154 3.75 -8.37 -2.31
N SER A 155 4.85 -7.74 -2.70
CA SER A 155 4.99 -6.35 -3.14
C SER A 155 4.75 -6.17 -4.65
N PHE A 156 3.79 -6.90 -5.21
CA PHE A 156 3.64 -7.02 -6.67
C PHE A 156 3.41 -5.69 -7.38
N SER A 157 2.82 -4.69 -6.69
CA SER A 157 2.51 -3.39 -7.30
C SER A 157 3.74 -2.65 -7.82
N TYR A 158 4.90 -2.84 -7.18
CA TYR A 158 6.19 -2.26 -7.62
C TYR A 158 7.18 -3.29 -8.15
N CYS A 159 7.02 -4.57 -7.79
CA CYS A 159 8.00 -5.61 -8.08
C CYS A 159 7.57 -6.60 -9.15
N GLY A 160 6.31 -6.53 -9.62
CA GLY A 160 5.74 -7.53 -10.50
C GLY A 160 5.47 -8.85 -9.77
N VAL A 161 5.23 -9.91 -10.52
CA VAL A 161 4.62 -11.15 -9.99
C VAL A 161 5.47 -12.41 -10.10
N GLY A 162 6.69 -12.32 -10.61
CA GLY A 162 7.53 -13.51 -10.85
C GLY A 162 7.72 -13.85 -12.31
N HIS A 163 8.64 -14.78 -12.51
CA HIS A 163 8.93 -15.33 -13.83
C HIS A 163 7.73 -16.13 -14.33
N GLY A 164 7.40 -15.97 -15.62
CA GLY A 164 6.33 -16.74 -16.26
C GLY A 164 4.91 -16.33 -15.88
N ARG A 165 4.72 -15.24 -15.11
CA ARG A 165 3.41 -14.73 -14.72
C ARG A 165 3.13 -13.38 -15.35
N LYS A 166 1.88 -13.14 -15.73
CA LYS A 166 1.43 -11.84 -16.25
C LYS A 166 1.10 -10.89 -15.10
N TYR A 167 1.39 -9.60 -15.29
CA TYR A 167 1.02 -8.57 -14.30
C TYR A 167 -0.50 -8.57 -14.06
N PRO A 168 -0.98 -8.61 -12.81
CA PRO A 168 -2.37 -8.88 -12.47
C PRO A 168 -3.18 -7.59 -12.41
N ASP A 169 -3.07 -6.76 -13.44
CA ASP A 169 -3.87 -5.55 -13.64
C ASP A 169 -3.93 -5.26 -15.14
N ASP A 170 -5.11 -4.96 -15.66
CA ASP A 170 -5.32 -4.59 -17.06
C ASP A 170 -5.10 -3.08 -17.31
N LYS A 171 -4.94 -2.29 -16.24
CA LYS A 171 -4.74 -0.85 -16.32
C LYS A 171 -3.26 -0.48 -16.40
N PRO A 172 -2.93 0.67 -17.03
CA PRO A 172 -1.58 1.23 -16.98
C PRO A 172 -1.09 1.44 -15.54
N LEU A 173 0.22 1.32 -15.33
CA LEU A 173 0.83 1.69 -14.06
C LEU A 173 0.56 3.17 -13.76
N GLY A 174 0.07 3.46 -12.56
CA GLY A 174 -0.33 4.81 -12.15
C GLY A 174 -1.75 5.21 -12.54
N PHE A 175 -2.55 4.33 -13.18
CA PHE A 175 -3.97 4.60 -13.40
C PHE A 175 -4.70 4.95 -12.09
N PRO A 176 -5.56 5.99 -12.06
CA PRO A 176 -6.04 6.81 -13.19
C PRO A 176 -5.26 8.12 -13.42
N PHE A 177 -4.11 8.29 -12.76
CA PHE A 177 -3.30 9.51 -12.82
C PHE A 177 -2.24 9.51 -13.94
N ASP A 178 -2.15 8.42 -14.71
CA ASP A 178 -1.22 8.26 -15.84
C ASP A 178 -1.47 9.29 -16.96
N ARG A 179 -2.72 9.73 -17.13
CA ARG A 179 -3.13 10.68 -18.19
C ARG A 179 -3.44 12.07 -17.65
N GLN A 180 -3.48 13.03 -18.56
CA GLN A 180 -3.92 14.39 -18.25
C GLN A 180 -5.38 14.37 -17.77
N ILE A 181 -5.67 15.13 -16.71
CA ILE A 181 -6.97 15.17 -16.06
C ILE A 181 -7.64 16.50 -16.38
N ARG A 182 -8.93 16.45 -16.75
CA ARG A 182 -9.80 17.63 -16.75
C ARG A 182 -10.62 17.61 -15.47
N SER A 183 -10.28 18.46 -14.51
CA SER A 183 -10.78 18.39 -13.13
C SER A 183 -12.31 18.39 -13.02
N LYS A 184 -13.01 19.07 -13.95
CA LYS A 184 -14.48 19.11 -13.98
C LYS A 184 -15.14 17.75 -14.24
N ASP A 185 -14.47 16.88 -15.00
CA ASP A 185 -15.04 15.63 -15.50
C ASP A 185 -14.37 14.39 -14.88
N PHE A 186 -13.47 14.58 -13.91
CA PHE A 186 -12.65 13.50 -13.38
C PHE A 186 -13.43 12.58 -12.44
N ASN A 187 -14.33 13.15 -11.63
CA ASN A 187 -14.98 12.42 -10.55
C ASN A 187 -16.07 11.49 -11.09
N THR A 188 -15.99 10.21 -10.73
CA THR A 188 -16.99 9.19 -11.02
C THR A 188 -17.51 8.55 -9.73
N PRO A 189 -18.69 7.89 -9.73
CA PRO A 189 -19.28 7.32 -8.51
C PRO A 189 -18.43 6.26 -7.79
N ASN A 190 -17.48 5.65 -8.51
CA ASN A 190 -16.56 4.64 -7.99
C ASN A 190 -15.21 5.22 -7.52
N MET A 191 -15.11 6.54 -7.42
CA MET A 191 -13.98 7.28 -6.85
C MET A 191 -14.37 7.95 -5.54
N PHE A 192 -13.42 8.01 -4.60
CA PHE A 192 -13.61 8.70 -3.33
C PHE A 192 -12.34 9.43 -2.91
N PHE A 193 -12.50 10.69 -2.50
CA PHE A 193 -11.42 11.53 -1.97
C PHE A 193 -11.73 11.88 -0.53
N LYS A 194 -10.75 11.74 0.36
CA LYS A 194 -10.86 12.11 1.76
C LYS A 194 -9.62 12.84 2.21
N ASP A 195 -9.79 14.03 2.75
CA ASP A 195 -8.70 14.74 3.38
C ASP A 195 -8.35 14.07 4.71
N VAL A 196 -7.05 13.81 4.90
CA VAL A 196 -6.47 13.18 6.08
C VAL A 196 -5.26 13.98 6.53
N TYR A 197 -4.91 13.88 7.80
CA TYR A 197 -3.78 14.59 8.38
C TYR A 197 -2.73 13.61 8.88
N ILE A 198 -1.48 13.87 8.51
CA ILE A 198 -0.33 13.10 8.99
C ILE A 198 0.49 13.97 9.95
N PHE A 199 0.60 13.49 11.19
CA PHE A 199 1.30 14.16 12.29
C PHE A 199 2.66 13.50 12.54
N HIS A 200 3.72 14.28 12.39
CA HIS A 200 5.07 13.83 12.73
C HIS A 200 5.31 13.99 14.23
N LYS A 201 5.50 12.88 14.94
CA LYS A 201 5.85 12.86 16.36
C LYS A 201 7.28 12.38 16.57
N LYS A 202 7.97 12.94 17.56
CA LYS A 202 9.23 12.37 18.05
C LYS A 202 8.94 11.11 18.87
N LEU A 203 9.96 10.26 19.07
CA LEU A 203 9.79 8.97 19.75
C LEU A 203 9.29 9.13 21.20
N ASP A 204 9.82 10.09 21.93
CA ASP A 204 9.43 10.47 23.29
C ASP A 204 7.96 10.92 23.41
N GLU A 205 7.44 11.59 22.38
CA GLU A 205 6.04 12.02 22.29
C GLU A 205 5.07 10.86 22.00
N VAL A 206 5.56 9.74 21.47
CA VAL A 206 4.74 8.54 21.16
C VAL A 206 4.67 7.60 22.35
N SER A 207 5.76 7.45 23.11
CA SER A 207 5.86 6.53 24.25
C SER A 207 5.04 6.97 25.47
N THR A 208 4.70 8.26 25.58
CA THR A 208 3.94 8.85 26.70
C THR A 208 2.42 8.72 26.54
N THR A 209 1.91 8.28 25.38
CA THR A 209 0.46 8.14 25.11
C THR A 209 -0.09 6.75 25.47
N THR A 210 0.67 5.93 26.19
CA THR A 210 0.22 4.65 26.77
C THR A 210 0.14 4.79 28.28
N HIS A 211 -0.89 5.47 28.76
CA HIS A 211 -1.38 5.44 30.14
C HIS A 211 -2.90 5.50 30.13
#